data_AF-A0A833LJ90-F1
#
_entry.id   AF-A0A833LJ90-F1
#
_cell.length_a   1.000
_cell.length_b   1.000
_cell.length_c   1.000
_cell.angle_alpha   90.00
_cell.angle_beta   90.00
_cell.angle_gamma   90.00
#
_symmetry.space_group_name_H-M   'P 1'
#
loop_
_entity.id
_entity.type
_entity.pdbx_description
1 polymer ?
#
loop_
_entity_poly.entity_id
_entity_poly.type
_entity_poly.pdbx_seq_one_letter_code
_entity_poly.pdbx_strand_id
1 'polypeptide(L)'
;MNMIARRVAVAIAAFLAAAGLVGEGRAAPFEYLPVAAVVIYPGDVIEEKMLAEQKFPSGTAATYPVVAARGELAGKVARRTLLPGKLIARNAVGQPDLVTRGSIVFALFEDGALRMSTTALALQSGSLGAGIQVRNVDSGKVIFGVVQADGTVRIGGR
;
A
#
# COMPACT_ATOMS: atom_id res chain seq x y z
N MET A 1 -25.32 -13.12 60.94
CA MET A 1 -25.49 -14.57 60.71
C MET A 1 -26.55 -14.69 59.61
N ASN A 2 -26.26 -14.97 58.34
CA ASN A 2 -25.43 -16.06 57.84
C ASN A 2 -24.68 -15.69 56.55
N MET A 3 -23.39 -15.99 56.60
CA MET A 3 -22.32 -15.96 55.58
C MET A 3 -22.61 -16.74 54.27
N ILE A 4 -23.85 -17.20 54.04
CA ILE A 4 -24.20 -18.15 52.98
C ILE A 4 -24.58 -17.44 51.66
N ALA A 5 -25.17 -16.24 51.74
CA ALA A 5 -25.69 -15.52 50.57
C ALA A 5 -24.60 -14.87 49.67
N ARG A 6 -23.37 -14.70 50.17
CA ARG A 6 -22.28 -14.05 49.43
C ARG A 6 -21.34 -15.00 48.70
N ARG A 7 -21.32 -16.29 49.06
CA ARG A 7 -20.40 -17.29 48.47
C ARG A 7 -20.99 -18.00 47.25
N VAL A 8 -22.31 -18.18 47.19
CA VAL A 8 -22.97 -18.89 46.09
C VAL A 8 -23.18 -17.97 44.86
N ALA A 9 -23.41 -16.68 45.07
CA ALA A 9 -23.57 -15.72 43.97
C ALA A 9 -22.27 -15.47 43.17
N VAL A 10 -21.10 -15.63 43.80
CA VAL A 10 -19.80 -15.45 43.13
C VAL A 10 -19.40 -16.70 42.33
N ALA A 11 -19.93 -17.88 42.66
CA ALA A 11 -19.59 -19.12 41.96
C ALA A 11 -20.32 -19.29 40.61
N ILE A 12 -21.51 -18.69 40.44
CA ILE A 12 -22.27 -18.81 39.18
C ILE A 12 -21.85 -17.73 38.17
N ALA A 13 -21.41 -16.56 38.63
CA ALA A 13 -20.86 -15.52 37.76
C ALA A 13 -19.48 -15.90 37.17
N ALA A 14 -18.74 -16.80 37.83
CA ALA A 14 -17.45 -17.27 37.35
C ALA A 14 -17.56 -18.29 36.20
N PHE A 15 -18.71 -18.97 36.05
CA PHE A 15 -18.88 -19.98 35.00
C PHE A 15 -19.34 -19.38 33.65
N LEU A 16 -19.99 -18.21 33.67
CA LEU A 16 -20.35 -17.48 32.45
C LEU A 16 -19.21 -16.61 31.88
N ALA A 17 -18.11 -16.45 32.61
CA ALA A 17 -16.92 -15.72 32.15
C ALA A 17 -15.90 -16.60 31.41
N ALA A 18 -16.11 -17.92 31.33
CA ALA A 18 -15.15 -18.86 30.73
C ALA A 18 -15.56 -19.39 29.34
N ALA A 19 -16.70 -18.97 28.78
CA ALA A 19 -17.13 -19.37 27.43
C ALA A 19 -16.59 -18.46 26.31
N GLY A 20 -15.76 -17.46 26.65
CA GLY A 20 -15.05 -16.60 25.68
C GLY A 20 -13.63 -17.07 25.35
N LEU A 21 -13.23 -18.27 25.80
CA LEU A 21 -11.90 -18.82 25.54
C LEU A 21 -11.82 -19.36 24.12
N VAL A 22 -11.30 -18.48 23.27
CA VAL A 22 -10.38 -18.80 22.18
C VAL A 22 -10.92 -19.90 21.27
N GLY A 23 -11.72 -19.46 20.29
CA GLY A 23 -11.65 -20.12 19.00
C GLY A 23 -10.21 -20.00 18.52
N GLU A 24 -9.38 -20.98 18.84
CA GLU A 24 -8.24 -21.33 18.01
C GLU A 24 -8.87 -21.64 16.68
N GLY A 25 -8.98 -20.61 15.83
CA GLY A 25 -9.36 -20.78 14.46
C GLY A 25 -8.38 -21.80 13.94
N ARG A 26 -8.84 -23.04 13.75
CA ARG A 26 -8.13 -24.05 12.99
C ARG A 26 -7.68 -23.30 11.75
N ALA A 27 -6.38 -23.01 11.67
CA ALA A 27 -5.82 -22.37 10.51
C ALA A 27 -6.32 -23.21 9.35
N ALA A 28 -7.17 -22.63 8.50
CA ALA A 28 -7.72 -23.35 7.37
C ALA A 28 -6.50 -23.92 6.66
N PRO A 29 -6.49 -25.21 6.25
CA PRO A 29 -5.29 -25.83 5.67
C PRO A 29 -4.80 -25.11 4.40
N PHE A 30 -5.60 -24.16 3.92
CA PHE A 30 -5.33 -23.33 2.78
C PHE A 30 -5.75 -21.89 3.06
N GLU A 31 -5.02 -20.95 2.47
CA GLU A 31 -5.38 -19.55 2.36
C GLU A 31 -5.62 -19.18 0.89
N TYR A 32 -6.45 -18.17 0.66
CA TYR A 32 -6.67 -17.62 -0.67
C TYR A 32 -5.74 -16.44 -0.88
N LEU A 33 -4.91 -16.50 -1.92
CA LEU A 33 -4.00 -15.43 -2.26
C LEU A 33 -4.31 -14.88 -3.65
N PRO A 34 -4.16 -13.56 -3.83
CA PRO A 34 -4.35 -12.95 -5.14
C PRO A 34 -3.21 -13.35 -6.08
N VAL A 35 -3.58 -13.79 -7.27
CA VAL A 35 -2.69 -14.08 -8.39
C VAL A 35 -3.15 -13.29 -9.61
N ALA A 36 -2.24 -13.10 -10.57
CA ALA A 36 -2.64 -12.55 -11.85
C ALA A 36 -3.54 -13.56 -12.59
N ALA A 37 -4.65 -13.10 -13.14
CA ALA A 37 -5.53 -13.90 -14.00
C ALA A 37 -5.07 -13.89 -15.47
N VAL A 38 -4.37 -12.82 -15.86
CA VAL A 38 -3.81 -12.58 -17.19
C VAL A 38 -2.34 -12.18 -17.07
N VAL A 39 -1.65 -12.06 -18.21
CA VAL A 39 -0.30 -11.47 -18.21
C VAL A 39 -0.43 -9.96 -18.01
N ILE A 40 0.25 -9.42 -17.00
CA ILE A 40 0.30 -7.97 -16.72
C ILE A 40 1.74 -7.50 -16.93
N TYR A 41 1.93 -6.49 -17.79
CA TYR A 41 3.26 -6.00 -18.15
C TYR A 41 3.72 -4.88 -17.21
N PRO A 42 5.04 -4.61 -17.14
CA PRO A 42 5.56 -3.47 -16.40
C PRO A 42 4.97 -2.16 -16.93
N GLY A 43 4.47 -1.31 -16.03
CA GLY A 43 3.81 -0.05 -16.37
C GLY A 43 2.27 -0.15 -16.42
N ASP A 44 1.71 -1.35 -16.51
CA ASP A 44 0.27 -1.53 -16.51
C ASP A 44 -0.33 -1.29 -15.11
N VAL A 45 -1.47 -0.61 -15.09
CA VAL A 45 -2.30 -0.48 -13.89
C VAL A 45 -3.03 -1.79 -13.65
N ILE A 46 -2.87 -2.34 -12.45
CA ILE A 46 -3.51 -3.57 -12.02
C ILE A 46 -4.97 -3.26 -11.69
N GLU A 47 -5.86 -3.72 -12.54
CA GLU A 47 -7.29 -3.63 -12.33
C GLU A 47 -7.82 -4.83 -11.53
N GLU A 48 -8.94 -4.64 -10.82
CA GLU A 48 -9.62 -5.72 -10.09
C GLU A 48 -9.91 -6.93 -10.99
N LYS A 49 -10.35 -6.70 -12.23
CA LYS A 49 -10.67 -7.78 -13.19
C LYS A 49 -9.47 -8.64 -13.61
N MET A 50 -8.24 -8.12 -13.44
CA MET A 50 -7.00 -8.82 -13.81
C MET A 50 -6.50 -9.74 -12.69
N LEU A 51 -7.15 -9.73 -11.54
CA LEU A 51 -6.78 -10.51 -10.37
C LEU A 51 -7.75 -11.68 -10.19
N ALA A 52 -7.19 -12.84 -9.85
CA ALA A 52 -7.93 -14.02 -9.42
C ALA A 52 -7.48 -14.43 -8.02
N GLU A 53 -8.33 -15.15 -7.30
CA GLU A 53 -7.94 -15.77 -6.03
C GLU A 53 -7.65 -17.24 -6.27
N GLN A 54 -6.49 -17.69 -5.79
CA GLN A 54 -6.10 -19.08 -5.89
C GLN A 54 -5.75 -19.63 -4.51
N LYS A 55 -6.04 -20.92 -4.33
CA LYS A 55 -5.86 -21.65 -3.09
C LYS A 55 -4.39 -22.05 -2.93
N PHE A 56 -3.75 -21.59 -1.86
CA PHE A 56 -2.39 -21.94 -1.48
C PHE A 56 -2.37 -22.58 -0.09
N PRO A 57 -1.33 -23.36 0.27
CA PRO A 57 -1.15 -23.82 1.64
C PRO A 57 -1.12 -22.64 2.61
N SER A 58 -1.77 -22.80 3.77
CA SER A 58 -1.78 -21.78 4.81
C SER A 58 -0.36 -21.38 5.25
N GLY A 59 -0.12 -20.08 5.40
CA GLY A 59 1.18 -19.56 5.83
C GLY A 59 2.13 -19.23 4.67
N THR A 60 1.71 -19.39 3.41
CA THR A 60 2.45 -18.96 2.23
C THR A 60 2.70 -17.44 2.27
N ALA A 61 1.71 -16.62 2.60
CA ALA A 61 1.86 -15.17 2.71
C ALA A 61 2.69 -14.71 3.91
N ALA A 62 2.80 -15.54 4.94
CA ALA A 62 3.68 -15.30 6.08
C ALA A 62 5.13 -15.71 5.77
N THR A 63 5.32 -16.74 4.93
CA THR A 63 6.63 -17.28 4.56
C THR A 63 7.32 -16.46 3.46
N TYR A 64 6.54 -15.98 2.47
CA TYR A 64 7.06 -15.26 1.32
C TYR A 64 6.64 -13.78 1.33
N PRO A 65 7.45 -12.86 0.78
CA PRO A 65 7.12 -11.44 0.68
C PRO A 65 6.10 -11.16 -0.44
N VAL A 66 4.94 -11.80 -0.36
CA VAL A 66 3.84 -11.71 -1.34
C VAL A 66 2.71 -10.84 -0.81
N VAL A 67 1.88 -10.34 -1.73
CA VAL A 67 0.68 -9.57 -1.37
C VAL A 67 -0.41 -10.53 -0.92
N ALA A 68 -1.00 -10.28 0.25
CA ALA A 68 -1.99 -11.16 0.86
C ALA A 68 -3.42 -10.80 0.48
N ALA A 69 -3.71 -9.50 0.35
CA ALA A 69 -5.06 -9.02 0.04
C ALA A 69 -5.16 -8.48 -1.38
N ARG A 70 -6.24 -8.84 -2.08
CA ARG A 70 -6.56 -8.33 -3.42
C ARG A 70 -6.64 -6.80 -3.48
N GLY A 71 -7.24 -6.18 -2.46
CA GLY A 71 -7.37 -4.72 -2.38
C GLY A 71 -6.04 -3.97 -2.25
N GLU A 72 -4.94 -4.65 -1.89
CA GLU A 72 -3.61 -4.04 -1.92
C GLU A 72 -3.02 -3.96 -3.33
N LEU A 73 -3.61 -4.63 -4.34
CA LEU A 73 -3.11 -4.69 -5.71
C LEU A 73 -3.88 -3.76 -6.65
N ALA A 74 -5.19 -3.64 -6.44
CA ALA A 74 -6.03 -2.80 -7.29
C ALA A 74 -5.55 -1.34 -7.29
N GLY A 75 -5.38 -0.77 -8.49
CA GLY A 75 -4.91 0.60 -8.68
C GLY A 75 -3.39 0.80 -8.54
N LYS A 76 -2.63 -0.24 -8.19
CA LYS A 76 -1.17 -0.22 -8.26
C LYS A 76 -0.69 -0.47 -9.69
N VAL A 77 0.57 -0.17 -9.95
CA VAL A 77 1.24 -0.44 -11.22
C VAL A 77 2.20 -1.60 -11.06
N ALA A 78 2.21 -2.50 -12.06
CA ALA A 78 3.17 -3.58 -12.12
C ALA A 78 4.58 -3.04 -12.44
N ARG A 79 5.59 -3.44 -11.67
CA ARG A 79 7.00 -3.09 -11.89
C ARG A 79 7.78 -4.15 -12.67
N ARG A 80 7.20 -5.34 -12.83
CA ARG A 80 7.74 -6.47 -13.57
C ARG A 80 6.58 -7.25 -14.18
N THR A 81 6.86 -8.11 -15.15
CA THR A 81 5.84 -8.98 -15.74
C THR A 81 5.26 -9.92 -14.69
N LEU A 82 3.94 -9.84 -14.47
CA LEU A 82 3.18 -10.75 -13.64
C LEU A 82 2.59 -11.83 -14.55
N LEU A 83 2.89 -13.09 -14.24
CA LEU A 83 2.40 -14.23 -15.00
C LEU A 83 1.15 -14.82 -14.33
N PRO A 84 0.22 -15.36 -15.12
CA PRO A 84 -1.03 -15.89 -14.58
C PRO A 84 -0.78 -17.08 -13.63
N GLY A 85 -1.56 -17.15 -12.56
CA GLY A 85 -1.49 -18.21 -11.54
C GLY A 85 -0.26 -18.16 -10.63
N LYS A 86 0.60 -17.13 -10.76
CA LYS A 86 1.76 -16.93 -9.88
C LYS A 86 1.44 -15.95 -8.76
N LEU A 87 2.06 -16.20 -7.61
CA LEU A 87 2.04 -15.28 -6.48
C LEU A 87 2.66 -13.93 -6.87
N ILE A 88 2.00 -12.85 -6.44
CA ILE A 88 2.47 -11.49 -6.69
C ILE A 88 3.33 -11.05 -5.52
N ALA A 89 4.63 -10.87 -5.77
CA ALA A 89 5.54 -10.34 -4.76
C ALA A 89 5.24 -8.86 -4.46
N ARG A 90 5.39 -8.42 -3.21
CA ARG A 90 5.17 -7.01 -2.82
C ARG A 90 6.05 -6.03 -3.61
N ASN A 91 7.27 -6.45 -3.95
CA ASN A 91 8.21 -5.64 -4.75
C ASN A 91 7.95 -5.71 -6.27
N ALA A 92 6.97 -6.50 -6.71
CA ALA A 92 6.55 -6.59 -8.10
C ALA A 92 5.50 -5.53 -8.46
N VAL A 93 4.98 -4.81 -7.47
CA VAL A 93 3.97 -3.76 -7.62
C VAL A 93 4.42 -2.47 -6.95
N GLY A 94 3.90 -1.34 -7.40
CA GLY A 94 4.17 -0.04 -6.82
C GLY A 94 3.01 0.93 -7.06
N GLN A 95 3.09 2.12 -6.46
CA GLN A 95 2.12 3.17 -6.74
C GLN A 95 2.30 3.66 -8.19
N PRO A 96 1.23 4.03 -8.91
CA PRO A 96 1.35 4.72 -10.19
C PRO A 96 2.20 5.98 -10.06
N ASP A 97 2.93 6.28 -11.13
CA ASP A 97 3.63 7.54 -11.26
C ASP A 97 2.61 8.66 -11.40
N LEU A 98 2.62 9.62 -10.47
CA LEU A 98 1.81 10.84 -10.57
C LEU A 98 2.48 11.87 -11.48
N VAL A 99 3.81 11.81 -11.57
CA VAL A 99 4.63 12.64 -12.43
C VAL A 99 5.40 11.74 -13.38
N THR A 100 5.35 12.03 -14.68
CA THR A 100 6.08 11.27 -15.70
C THR A 100 7.29 12.08 -16.17
N ARG A 101 8.40 11.40 -16.46
CA ARG A 101 9.56 12.04 -17.08
C ARG A 101 9.15 12.81 -18.35
N GLY A 102 9.58 14.06 -18.43
CA GLY A 102 9.30 14.96 -19.54
C GLY A 102 7.98 15.72 -19.41
N SER A 103 7.16 15.46 -18.39
CA SER A 103 5.96 16.25 -18.14
C SER A 103 6.32 17.60 -17.52
N ILE A 104 5.50 18.60 -17.82
CA ILE A 104 5.55 19.89 -17.15
C ILE A 104 4.75 19.78 -15.84
N VAL A 105 5.35 20.18 -14.73
CA VAL A 105 4.78 20.14 -13.38
C VAL A 105 4.98 21.47 -12.68
N PHE A 106 4.14 21.75 -11.68
CA PHE A 106 4.36 22.88 -10.78
C PHE A 106 5.29 22.47 -9.64
N ALA A 107 6.39 23.20 -9.48
CA ALA A 107 7.24 23.09 -8.32
C ALA A 107 6.84 24.15 -7.28
N LEU A 108 6.51 23.71 -6.07
CA LEU A 108 6.09 24.56 -4.96
C LEU A 108 7.17 24.59 -3.89
N PHE A 109 7.63 25.79 -3.56
CA PHE A 109 8.49 26.04 -2.41
C PHE A 109 7.65 26.63 -1.29
N GLU A 110 7.72 26.01 -0.11
CA GLU A 110 7.04 26.48 1.09
C GLU A 110 8.04 26.61 2.24
N ASP A 111 8.10 27.80 2.85
CA ASP A 111 8.88 28.08 4.06
C ASP A 111 8.12 29.06 4.95
N GLY A 112 7.50 28.54 6.01
CA GLY A 112 6.59 29.30 6.88
C GLY A 112 5.41 29.92 6.11
N ALA A 113 5.37 31.25 6.06
CA ALA A 113 4.34 32.00 5.32
C ALA A 113 4.68 32.23 3.84
N LEU A 114 5.92 31.93 3.42
CA LEU A 114 6.36 32.11 2.04
C LEU A 114 5.92 30.90 1.20
N ARG A 115 5.14 31.16 0.15
CA ARG A 115 4.80 30.19 -0.89
C ARG A 115 5.21 30.72 -2.25
N MET A 116 6.04 29.97 -2.96
CA MET A 116 6.44 30.29 -4.34
C MET A 116 6.13 29.11 -5.23
N SER A 117 5.56 29.36 -6.40
CA SER A 117 5.35 28.35 -7.42
C SER A 117 6.14 28.69 -8.68
N THR A 118 6.62 27.66 -9.36
CA THR A 118 7.29 27.81 -10.65
C THR A 118 7.01 26.59 -11.52
N THR A 119 7.15 26.77 -12.83
CA THR A 119 6.96 25.69 -13.78
C THR A 119 8.27 24.93 -13.95
N ALA A 120 8.21 23.60 -13.87
CA ALA A 120 9.38 22.76 -13.99
C ALA A 120 9.12 21.56 -14.91
N LEU A 121 10.16 21.14 -15.63
CA LEU A 121 10.17 19.92 -16.42
C LEU A 121 10.65 18.76 -15.55
N ALA A 122 9.83 17.72 -15.41
CA ALA A 122 10.21 16.52 -14.68
C ALA A 122 11.33 15.76 -15.43
N LEU A 123 12.48 15.54 -14.80
CA LEU A 123 13.58 14.78 -15.39
C LEU A 123 13.48 13.28 -15.10
N GLN A 124 12.66 12.92 -14.11
CA GLN A 124 12.41 11.56 -13.65
C GLN A 124 10.90 11.36 -13.43
N SER A 125 10.42 10.14 -13.64
CA SER A 125 9.07 9.76 -13.19
C SER A 125 9.06 9.52 -11.69
N GLY A 126 7.93 9.78 -11.05
CA GLY A 126 7.76 9.55 -9.63
C GLY A 126 6.32 9.38 -9.21
N SER A 127 6.10 8.44 -8.29
CA SER A 127 4.85 8.27 -7.57
C SER A 127 4.74 9.22 -6.38
N LEU A 128 3.58 9.24 -5.72
CA LEU A 128 3.38 9.97 -4.46
C LEU A 128 4.54 9.76 -3.47
N GLY A 129 5.10 10.84 -2.95
CA GLY A 129 6.20 10.83 -1.98
C GLY A 129 7.58 10.51 -2.58
N ALA A 130 7.69 10.24 -3.87
CA ALA A 130 8.97 10.00 -4.52
C ALA A 130 9.78 11.30 -4.64
N GLY A 131 11.07 11.22 -4.33
CA GLY A 131 12.02 12.30 -4.61
C GLY A 131 12.43 12.27 -6.08
N ILE A 132 12.17 13.34 -6.82
CA ILE A 132 12.50 13.45 -8.25
C ILE A 132 13.30 14.73 -8.53
N GLN A 133 14.10 14.70 -9.59
CA GLN A 133 14.73 15.88 -10.15
C GLN A 133 13.80 16.56 -11.16
N VAL A 134 13.69 17.88 -11.04
CA VAL A 134 12.96 18.74 -11.96
C VAL A 134 13.85 19.86 -12.46
N ARG A 135 13.67 20.32 -13.69
CA ARG A 135 14.37 21.47 -14.26
C ARG A 135 13.41 22.65 -14.32
N ASN A 136 13.74 23.74 -13.65
CA ASN A 136 12.99 24.99 -13.78
C ASN A 136 13.02 25.47 -15.24
N VAL A 137 11.84 25.73 -15.81
CA VAL A 137 11.72 26.06 -17.25
C VAL A 137 12.32 27.44 -17.56
N ASP A 138 12.18 28.40 -16.64
CA ASP A 138 12.62 29.78 -16.84
C ASP A 138 14.14 29.95 -16.70
N SER A 139 14.74 29.28 -15.72
CA SER A 139 16.15 29.44 -15.35
C SER A 139 17.06 28.29 -15.79
N GLY A 140 16.49 27.16 -16.21
CA GLY A 140 17.23 25.96 -16.58
C GLY A 140 17.90 25.22 -15.41
N LYS A 141 17.77 25.72 -14.16
CA LYS A 141 18.36 25.10 -12.98
C LYS A 141 17.65 23.78 -12.63
N VAL A 142 18.41 22.78 -12.21
CA VAL A 142 17.87 21.49 -11.73
C VAL A 142 17.68 21.56 -10.22
N ILE A 143 16.52 21.13 -9.75
CA ILE A 143 16.07 21.19 -8.36
C ILE A 143 15.58 19.80 -7.96
N PHE A 144 15.83 19.40 -6.72
CA PHE A 144 15.27 18.20 -6.11
C PHE A 144 13.99 18.53 -5.37
N GLY A 145 12.97 17.69 -5.53
CA GLY A 145 11.72 17.83 -4.79
C GLY A 145 10.98 16.51 -4.62
N VAL A 146 9.87 16.55 -3.90
CA VAL A 146 9.04 15.40 -3.55
C VAL A 146 7.67 15.53 -4.20
N VAL A 147 7.25 14.49 -4.93
CA VAL A 147 5.93 14.43 -5.58
C VAL A 147 4.82 14.42 -4.53
N GLN A 148 3.86 15.33 -4.68
CA GLN A 148 2.68 15.47 -3.85
C GLN A 148 1.47 14.75 -4.46
N ALA A 149 0.39 14.60 -3.68
CA ALA A 149 -0.82 13.87 -4.09
C ALA A 149 -1.58 14.53 -5.25
N ASP A 150 -1.42 15.84 -5.43
CA ASP A 150 -2.00 16.62 -6.51
C ASP A 150 -1.13 16.63 -7.79
N GLY A 151 -0.02 15.88 -7.80
CA GLY A 151 0.94 15.83 -8.92
C GLY A 151 1.93 17.01 -8.96
N THR A 152 1.88 17.90 -7.98
CA THR A 152 2.89 18.96 -7.83
C THR A 152 4.16 18.43 -7.19
N VAL A 153 5.25 19.18 -7.30
CA VAL A 153 6.55 18.81 -6.73
C VAL A 153 6.93 19.82 -5.66
N ARG A 154 6.93 19.38 -4.39
CA ARG A 154 7.40 20.23 -3.30
C ARG A 154 8.93 20.30 -3.30
N ILE A 155 9.47 21.50 -3.39
CA ILE A 155 10.91 21.78 -3.40
C ILE A 155 11.27 22.56 -2.13
N GLY A 156 12.41 22.24 -1.50
CA GLY A 156 12.81 22.89 -0.25
C GLY A 156 11.97 22.50 0.98
N GLY A 157 12.37 23.03 2.14
CA GLY A 157 11.82 22.70 3.46
C GLY A 157 12.63 21.61 4.18
N ARG A 158 13.33 22.00 5.24
CA ARG A 158 13.77 21.09 6.31
C ARG A 158 12.76 21.18 7.44
#